data_AF-A0A918IDK5-F1
#
_entry.id   AF-A0A918IDK5-F1
#
_cell.length_a   1.000
_cell.length_b   1.000
_cell.length_c   1.000
_cell.angle_alpha   90.00
_cell.angle_beta   90.00
_cell.angle_gamma   90.00
#
_symmetry.space_group_name_H-M   'P 1'
#
loop_
_entity.id
_entity.type
_entity.pdbx_description
1 polymer ?
#
loop_
_entity_poly.entity_id
_entity_poly.type
_entity_poly.pdbx_seq_one_letter_code
_entity_poly.pdbx_strand_id
1 'polypeptide(L)'
;MPVLTASRTPAQLLAELERLVEVDWSTVWAGVPEGADQRTSWCAALGWQPLWFQAGLWVRTAGGTRLHVAASAPGRAVTRVEHTMWAARARDVVENDRVTRLALGSFTAHLAALRGVMGEPIGNGIQEDPDFPESPGSGPERREEQPNPHRTAVWRFRTPGAPVFELRSDLGLGSQTAPVPADARIALICHSPREQPMPGPDRHA
;
A
#
# COMPACT_ATOMS: atom_id res chain seq x y z
N MET A 1 13.59 -23.68 1.77
CA MET A 1 13.42 -22.50 0.91
C MET A 1 12.21 -21.71 1.41
N PRO A 2 12.30 -20.37 1.49
CA PRO A 2 11.15 -19.52 1.87
C PRO A 2 9.95 -19.76 0.95
N VAL A 3 8.76 -19.61 1.51
CA VAL A 3 7.50 -19.73 0.77
C VAL A 3 7.13 -18.35 0.25
N LEU A 4 7.05 -18.20 -1.08
CA LEU A 4 6.45 -17.01 -1.70
C LEU A 4 4.93 -17.13 -1.65
N THR A 5 4.27 -16.17 -1.02
CA THR A 5 2.80 -16.09 -0.93
C THR A 5 2.24 -15.05 -1.90
N ALA A 6 3.08 -14.13 -2.38
CA ALA A 6 2.82 -13.28 -3.54
C ALA A 6 4.14 -13.00 -4.28
N SER A 7 4.10 -12.95 -5.61
CA SER A 7 5.30 -12.75 -6.44
C SER A 7 4.97 -12.02 -7.75
N ARG A 8 4.28 -10.87 -7.65
CA ARG A 8 4.08 -10.00 -8.81
C ARG A 8 5.41 -9.41 -9.23
N THR A 9 5.61 -9.34 -10.54
CA THR A 9 6.80 -8.72 -11.12
C THR A 9 6.61 -7.20 -11.25
N PRO A 10 7.69 -6.42 -11.33
CA PRO A 10 7.58 -4.99 -11.60
C PRO A 10 6.80 -4.67 -12.88
N ALA A 11 6.93 -5.49 -13.94
CA ALA A 11 6.15 -5.31 -15.16
C ALA A 11 4.63 -5.51 -14.95
N GLN A 12 4.25 -6.51 -14.15
CA GLN A 12 2.85 -6.72 -13.78
C GLN A 12 2.31 -5.58 -12.92
N LEU A 13 3.15 -4.99 -12.06
CA LEU A 13 2.81 -3.79 -11.31
C LEU A 13 2.54 -2.62 -12.24
N LEU A 14 3.41 -2.35 -13.22
CA LEU A 14 3.23 -1.21 -14.12
C LEU A 14 1.95 -1.32 -14.95
N ALA A 15 1.68 -2.49 -15.52
CA ALA A 15 0.44 -2.73 -16.26
C ALA A 15 -0.82 -2.58 -15.39
N GLU A 16 -0.70 -2.82 -14.07
CA GLU A 16 -1.78 -2.60 -13.13
C GLU A 16 -1.89 -1.12 -12.71
N LEU A 17 -0.76 -0.44 -12.56
CA LEU A 17 -0.70 0.97 -12.22
C LEU A 17 -1.37 1.82 -13.30
N GLU A 18 -1.15 1.52 -14.58
CA GLU A 18 -1.82 2.17 -15.71
C GLU A 18 -3.34 2.12 -15.58
N ARG A 19 -3.91 0.98 -15.15
CA ARG A 19 -5.35 0.87 -14.87
C ARG A 19 -5.76 1.60 -13.60
N LEU A 20 -4.94 1.54 -12.55
CA LEU A 20 -5.23 2.18 -11.27
C LEU A 20 -5.25 3.71 -11.37
N VAL A 21 -4.45 4.32 -12.23
CA VAL A 21 -4.48 5.78 -12.42
C VAL A 21 -5.73 6.27 -13.15
N GLU A 22 -6.41 5.40 -13.91
CA GLU A 22 -7.66 5.69 -14.62
C GLU A 22 -8.91 5.49 -13.75
N VAL A 23 -8.77 4.88 -12.57
CA VAL A 23 -9.88 4.68 -11.63
C VAL A 23 -10.44 6.03 -11.18
N ASP A 24 -11.77 6.15 -11.14
CA ASP A 24 -12.43 7.28 -10.48
C ASP A 24 -12.27 7.19 -8.96
N TRP A 25 -11.13 7.68 -8.49
CA TRP A 25 -10.77 7.68 -7.08
C TRP A 25 -11.73 8.50 -6.23
N SER A 26 -12.43 9.50 -6.79
CA SER A 26 -13.42 10.27 -6.05
C SER A 26 -14.59 9.39 -5.59
N THR A 27 -15.08 8.53 -6.50
CA THR A 27 -16.08 7.50 -6.20
C THR A 27 -15.55 6.46 -5.20
N VAL A 28 -14.26 6.13 -5.26
CA VAL A 28 -13.65 5.21 -4.28
C VAL A 28 -13.65 5.81 -2.87
N TRP A 29 -13.16 7.05 -2.74
CA TRP A 29 -13.03 7.72 -1.45
C TRP A 29 -14.36 8.03 -0.79
N ALA A 30 -15.42 8.26 -1.58
CA ALA A 30 -16.77 8.47 -1.08
C ALA A 30 -17.28 7.30 -0.20
N GLY A 31 -16.85 6.07 -0.49
CA GLY A 31 -17.15 4.91 0.33
C GLY A 31 -17.69 3.72 -0.45
N VAL A 32 -17.57 2.54 0.14
CA VAL A 32 -18.14 1.30 -0.40
C VAL A 32 -19.64 1.27 -0.08
N PRO A 33 -20.56 1.05 -1.04
CA PRO A 33 -21.99 1.01 -0.76
C PRO A 33 -22.41 -0.06 0.26
N GLU A 34 -23.43 0.25 1.06
CA GLU A 34 -23.99 -0.66 2.07
C GLU A 34 -24.65 -1.89 1.44
N GLY A 35 -25.56 -1.66 0.48
CA GLY A 35 -26.29 -2.73 -0.21
C GLY A 35 -25.39 -3.61 -1.07
N ALA A 36 -25.59 -4.93 -1.03
CA ALA A 36 -24.78 -5.89 -1.79
C ALA A 36 -24.88 -5.68 -3.32
N ASP A 37 -26.08 -5.42 -3.84
CA ASP A 37 -26.29 -5.17 -5.27
C ASP A 37 -25.65 -3.85 -5.71
N GLN A 38 -25.84 -2.79 -4.91
CA GLN A 38 -25.21 -1.49 -5.14
C GLN A 38 -23.68 -1.60 -5.13
N ARG A 39 -23.12 -2.40 -4.22
CA ARG A 39 -21.68 -2.66 -4.13
C ARG A 39 -21.16 -3.42 -5.34
N THR A 40 -21.94 -4.36 -5.85
CA THR A 40 -21.60 -5.09 -7.08
C THR A 40 -21.56 -4.17 -8.28
N SER A 41 -22.57 -3.31 -8.45
CA SER A 41 -22.61 -2.28 -9.50
C SER A 41 -21.48 -1.28 -9.36
N TRP A 42 -21.18 -0.83 -8.14
CA TRP A 42 -20.06 0.07 -7.84
C TRP A 42 -18.71 -0.56 -8.22
N CYS A 43 -18.48 -1.83 -7.88
CA CYS A 43 -17.27 -2.54 -8.29
C CYS A 43 -17.20 -2.64 -9.83
N ALA A 44 -18.30 -3.01 -10.49
CA ALA A 44 -18.35 -3.15 -11.93
C ALA A 44 -18.04 -1.83 -12.67
N ALA A 45 -18.55 -0.70 -12.17
CA ALA A 45 -18.25 0.64 -12.69
C ALA A 45 -16.75 0.98 -12.62
N LEU A 46 -16.03 0.45 -11.61
CA LEU A 46 -14.58 0.60 -11.45
C LEU A 46 -13.77 -0.49 -12.19
N GLY A 47 -14.43 -1.37 -12.95
CA GLY A 47 -13.79 -2.51 -13.62
C GLY A 47 -13.30 -3.59 -12.64
N TRP A 48 -13.89 -3.66 -11.45
CA TRP A 48 -13.55 -4.57 -10.37
C TRP A 48 -14.63 -5.62 -10.15
N GLN A 49 -14.22 -6.79 -9.67
CA GLN A 49 -15.10 -7.86 -9.22
C GLN A 49 -15.05 -7.93 -7.69
N PRO A 50 -16.18 -7.82 -6.97
CA PRO A 50 -16.21 -7.99 -5.52
C PRO A 50 -15.87 -9.44 -5.16
N LEU A 51 -15.13 -9.63 -4.06
CA LEU A 51 -14.80 -10.95 -3.53
C LEU A 51 -15.50 -11.21 -2.19
N TRP A 52 -15.04 -10.56 -1.12
CA TRP A 52 -15.62 -10.68 0.22
C TRP A 52 -15.38 -9.41 1.03
N PHE A 53 -16.12 -9.25 2.14
CA PHE A 53 -15.91 -8.15 3.07
C PHE A 53 -15.39 -8.69 4.41
N GLN A 54 -14.15 -8.34 4.76
CA GLN A 54 -13.52 -8.68 6.04
C GLN A 54 -12.51 -7.58 6.37
N ALA A 55 -12.83 -6.76 7.38
CA ALA A 55 -12.07 -5.56 7.73
C ALA A 55 -11.85 -4.62 6.52
N GLY A 56 -12.88 -4.48 5.67
CA GLY A 56 -12.81 -3.80 4.38
C GLY A 56 -13.26 -4.72 3.23
N LEU A 57 -13.38 -4.16 2.03
CA LEU A 57 -13.82 -4.89 0.84
C LEU A 57 -12.60 -5.43 0.09
N TRP A 58 -12.60 -6.73 -0.19
CA TRP A 58 -11.65 -7.35 -1.11
C TRP A 58 -12.26 -7.41 -2.51
N VAL A 59 -11.50 -6.95 -3.50
CA VAL A 59 -11.90 -6.97 -4.90
C VAL A 59 -10.81 -7.59 -5.77
N ARG A 60 -11.19 -7.99 -6.99
CA ARG A 60 -10.27 -8.40 -8.05
C ARG A 60 -10.39 -7.44 -9.23
N THR A 61 -9.28 -6.92 -9.71
CA THR A 61 -9.25 -6.08 -10.92
C THR A 61 -9.28 -6.93 -12.18
N ALA A 62 -9.53 -6.31 -13.33
CA ALA A 62 -9.44 -6.97 -14.64
C ALA A 62 -8.06 -7.62 -14.90
N GLY A 63 -6.98 -7.06 -14.34
CA GLY A 63 -5.63 -7.63 -14.38
C GLY A 63 -5.41 -8.84 -13.45
N GLY A 64 -6.47 -9.29 -12.77
CA GLY A 64 -6.43 -10.40 -11.81
C GLY A 64 -5.75 -10.04 -10.49
N THR A 65 -5.44 -8.76 -10.27
CA THR A 65 -4.86 -8.26 -9.02
C THR A 65 -5.92 -8.24 -7.93
N ARG A 66 -5.53 -8.56 -6.70
CA ARG A 66 -6.43 -8.38 -5.54
C ARG A 66 -6.12 -7.06 -4.87
N LEU A 67 -7.16 -6.27 -4.65
CA LEU A 67 -7.07 -5.03 -3.88
C LEU A 67 -7.85 -5.19 -2.59
N HIS A 68 -7.32 -4.62 -1.52
CA HIS A 68 -8.04 -4.43 -0.27
C HIS A 68 -8.45 -2.97 -0.15
N VAL A 69 -9.76 -2.72 -0.15
CA VAL A 69 -10.36 -1.39 0.00
C VAL A 69 -10.71 -1.20 1.47
N ALA A 70 -9.89 -0.42 2.17
CA ALA A 70 -9.99 -0.25 3.62
C ALA A 70 -11.07 0.78 3.98
N ALA A 71 -12.22 0.27 4.39
CA ALA A 71 -13.32 1.00 5.02
C ALA A 71 -13.67 0.31 6.35
N SER A 72 -13.93 1.10 7.41
CA SER A 72 -14.26 0.57 8.73
C SER A 72 -15.59 -0.19 8.75
N ALA A 73 -16.52 0.19 7.88
CA ALA A 73 -17.77 -0.51 7.60
C ALA A 73 -18.25 -0.13 6.18
N PRO A 74 -19.18 -0.88 5.58
CA PRO A 74 -19.93 -0.40 4.41
C PRO A 74 -20.60 0.94 4.70
N GLY A 75 -20.74 1.80 3.69
CA GLY A 75 -21.24 3.17 3.80
C GLY A 75 -20.23 4.18 4.37
N ARG A 76 -19.07 3.71 4.88
CA ARG A 76 -18.00 4.59 5.38
C ARG A 76 -17.00 4.92 4.28
N ALA A 77 -16.42 6.11 4.42
CA ALA A 77 -15.36 6.59 3.53
C ALA A 77 -14.19 5.61 3.50
N VAL A 78 -13.65 5.40 2.30
CA VAL A 78 -12.45 4.59 2.12
C VAL A 78 -11.24 5.42 2.54
N THR A 79 -10.40 4.83 3.39
CA THR A 79 -9.18 5.49 3.88
C THR A 79 -7.96 5.19 3.02
N ARG A 80 -7.90 3.98 2.46
CA ARG A 80 -6.85 3.53 1.56
C ARG A 80 -7.26 2.32 0.75
N VAL A 81 -6.55 2.09 -0.35
CA VAL A 81 -6.60 0.86 -1.14
C VAL A 81 -5.20 0.25 -1.15
N GLU A 82 -5.07 -1.02 -0.76
CA GLU A 82 -3.80 -1.74 -0.70
C GLU A 82 -3.71 -2.83 -1.78
N HIS A 83 -2.54 -2.95 -2.40
CA HIS A 83 -2.17 -4.04 -3.30
C HIS A 83 -0.86 -4.68 -2.82
N THR A 84 -0.92 -5.93 -2.37
CA THR A 84 0.28 -6.73 -2.06
C THR A 84 0.92 -7.25 -3.35
N MET A 85 2.13 -6.78 -3.64
CA MET A 85 2.85 -7.15 -4.86
C MET A 85 3.75 -8.36 -4.60
N TRP A 86 4.41 -8.37 -3.45
CA TRP A 86 5.34 -9.42 -3.09
C TRP A 86 5.18 -9.77 -1.61
N ALA A 87 5.25 -11.05 -1.29
CA ALA A 87 5.27 -11.51 0.08
C ALA A 87 6.00 -12.85 0.19
N ALA A 88 6.80 -12.99 1.23
CA ALA A 88 7.54 -14.20 1.51
C ALA A 88 7.56 -14.50 3.00
N ARG A 89 7.48 -15.79 3.33
CA ARG A 89 7.58 -16.29 4.69
C ARG A 89 8.70 -17.31 4.80
N ALA A 90 9.57 -17.14 5.79
CA ALA A 90 10.54 -18.15 6.17
C ALA A 90 9.83 -19.32 6.86
N ARG A 91 10.33 -20.55 6.62
CA ARG A 91 9.81 -21.75 7.30
C ARG A 91 10.36 -21.88 8.72
N ASP A 92 11.55 -21.37 8.94
CA ASP A 92 12.28 -21.37 10.19
C ASP A 92 13.19 -20.13 10.27
N VAL A 93 13.79 -19.89 11.43
CA VAL A 93 14.65 -18.72 11.68
C VAL A 93 15.93 -18.69 10.85
N VAL A 94 16.40 -19.84 10.34
CA VAL A 94 17.65 -19.93 9.55
C VAL A 94 17.45 -19.29 8.18
N GLU A 95 16.20 -19.20 7.70
CA GLU A 95 15.86 -18.57 6.44
C GLU A 95 15.69 -17.04 6.52
N ASN A 96 15.75 -16.45 7.71
CA ASN A 96 15.44 -15.03 7.94
C ASN A 96 16.32 -14.10 7.07
N ASP A 97 17.63 -14.30 7.07
CA ASP A 97 18.56 -13.49 6.26
C ASP A 97 18.26 -13.57 4.76
N ARG A 98 17.78 -14.73 4.32
CA ARG A 98 17.38 -14.92 2.92
C ARG A 98 16.11 -14.16 2.60
N VAL A 99 15.09 -14.23 3.46
CA VAL A 99 13.84 -13.48 3.28
C VAL A 99 14.11 -11.98 3.26
N THR A 100 14.92 -11.48 4.20
CA THR A 100 15.31 -10.06 4.26
C THR A 100 16.00 -9.60 2.97
N ARG A 101 16.96 -10.37 2.44
CA ARG A 101 17.63 -10.04 1.16
C ARG A 101 16.67 -10.08 -0.03
N LEU A 102 15.76 -11.05 -0.07
CA LEU A 102 14.74 -11.12 -1.13
C LEU A 102 13.80 -9.93 -1.07
N ALA A 103 13.34 -9.55 0.13
CA ALA A 103 12.49 -8.39 0.33
C ALA A 103 13.19 -7.09 -0.12
N LEU A 104 14.47 -6.91 0.23
CA LEU A 104 15.26 -5.76 -0.22
C LEU A 104 15.39 -5.71 -1.74
N GLY A 105 15.74 -6.83 -2.37
CA GLY A 105 15.87 -6.92 -3.83
C GLY A 105 14.54 -6.63 -4.53
N SER A 106 13.45 -7.23 -4.04
CA SER A 106 12.10 -7.00 -4.56
C SER A 106 11.66 -5.54 -4.36
N PHE A 107 11.88 -4.93 -3.20
CA PHE A 107 11.52 -3.54 -2.95
C PHE A 107 12.24 -2.61 -3.91
N THR A 108 13.56 -2.80 -4.05
CA THR A 108 14.39 -2.01 -4.96
C THR A 108 13.92 -2.11 -6.41
N ALA A 109 13.58 -3.32 -6.87
CA ALA A 109 13.08 -3.53 -8.23
C ALA A 109 11.71 -2.85 -8.48
N HIS A 110 10.79 -2.94 -7.52
CA HIS A 110 9.49 -2.27 -7.62
C HIS A 110 9.64 -0.74 -7.53
N LEU A 111 10.49 -0.23 -6.65
CA LEU A 111 10.79 1.20 -6.54
C LEU A 111 11.35 1.75 -7.85
N ALA A 112 12.30 1.04 -8.48
CA ALA A 112 12.87 1.44 -9.75
C ALA A 112 11.82 1.51 -10.87
N ALA A 113 10.93 0.51 -10.95
CA ALA A 113 9.84 0.52 -11.92
C ALA A 113 8.87 1.68 -11.68
N LEU A 114 8.46 1.90 -10.42
CA LEU A 114 7.55 2.98 -10.04
C LEU A 114 8.13 4.36 -10.33
N ARG A 115 9.44 4.56 -10.11
CA ARG A 115 10.15 5.79 -10.49
C ARG A 115 10.06 6.11 -11.97
N GLY A 116 10.12 5.07 -12.83
CA GLY A 116 10.00 5.23 -14.27
C GLY A 116 8.65 5.79 -14.73
N VAL A 117 7.59 5.67 -13.91
CA VAL A 117 6.23 6.11 -14.25
C VAL A 117 5.78 7.31 -13.42
N MET A 118 6.03 7.30 -12.11
CA MET A 118 5.57 8.32 -11.17
C MET A 118 6.61 9.42 -10.88
N GLY A 119 7.84 9.27 -11.40
CA GLY A 119 8.97 10.13 -11.07
C GLY A 119 9.58 9.82 -9.69
N GLU A 120 10.42 10.71 -9.19
CA GLU A 120 11.05 10.53 -7.88
C GLU A 120 10.03 10.65 -6.73
N PRO A 121 10.11 9.77 -5.71
CA PRO A 121 9.30 9.92 -4.52
C PRO A 121 9.70 11.19 -3.75
N ILE A 122 8.73 11.80 -3.07
CA ILE A 122 8.96 12.95 -2.18
C ILE A 122 9.66 12.56 -0.88
N GLY A 123 9.70 11.27 -0.56
CA GLY A 123 10.43 10.70 0.56
C GLY A 123 10.65 9.21 0.36
N ASN A 124 11.84 8.73 0.73
CA ASN A 124 12.24 7.33 0.63
C ASN A 124 13.28 7.03 1.71
N GLY A 125 13.06 6.02 2.55
CA GLY A 125 13.98 5.71 3.64
C GLY A 125 13.74 4.33 4.26
N ILE A 126 14.64 3.98 5.18
CA ILE A 126 14.47 2.88 6.14
C ILE A 126 14.01 3.42 7.48
N GLN A 127 13.30 2.61 8.26
CA GLN A 127 12.74 3.02 9.55
C GLN A 127 13.74 3.70 10.49
N GLU A 128 15.01 3.29 10.43
CA GLU A 128 16.10 3.82 11.24
C GLU A 128 16.61 5.20 10.80
N ASP A 129 16.21 5.67 9.62
CA ASP A 129 16.62 6.97 9.10
C ASP A 129 15.92 8.11 9.87
N PRO A 130 16.64 9.18 10.25
CA PRO A 130 16.05 10.31 10.95
C PRO A 130 15.00 11.05 10.11
N ASP A 131 15.13 11.00 8.78
CA ASP A 131 14.22 11.61 7.81
C ASP A 131 13.22 10.59 7.23
N PHE A 132 12.93 9.50 7.94
CA PHE A 132 12.01 8.47 7.48
C PHE A 132 10.65 9.07 7.11
N PRO A 133 10.12 8.83 5.89
CA PRO A 133 8.90 9.47 5.45
C PRO A 133 7.72 9.07 6.32
N GLU A 134 6.91 10.07 6.70
CA GLU A 134 5.66 9.82 7.40
C GLU A 134 4.68 9.07 6.47
N SER A 135 4.21 7.89 6.91
CA SER A 135 3.21 7.14 6.16
C SER A 135 1.89 7.95 6.09
N PRO A 136 1.32 8.15 4.90
CA PRO A 136 0.07 8.87 4.75
C PRO A 136 -1.07 8.15 5.50
N GLY A 137 -1.98 8.91 6.12
CA GLY A 137 -3.14 8.33 6.81
C GLY A 137 -2.85 7.69 8.18
N SER A 138 -1.61 7.75 8.67
CA SER A 138 -1.28 7.43 10.06
C SER A 138 -1.70 8.59 10.96
N GLY A 139 -2.85 8.47 11.63
CA GLY A 139 -3.12 9.29 12.81
C GLY A 139 -2.16 8.92 13.95
N PRO A 140 -1.97 9.78 14.96
CA PRO A 140 -1.07 9.51 16.09
C PRO A 140 -1.36 8.15 16.77
N GLU A 141 -2.63 7.76 16.86
CA GLU A 141 -3.08 6.47 17.43
C GLU A 141 -2.55 5.24 16.68
N ARG A 142 -2.35 5.34 15.36
CA ARG A 142 -1.89 4.20 14.54
C ARG A 142 -0.39 3.94 14.68
N ARG A 143 0.38 4.96 15.10
CA ARG A 143 1.84 4.89 15.27
C ARG A 143 2.23 4.00 16.45
N GLU A 144 1.32 3.80 17.41
CA GLU A 144 1.55 2.99 18.61
C GLU A 144 1.15 1.51 18.41
N GLU A 145 0.18 1.23 17.53
CA GLU A 145 -0.39 -0.12 17.36
C GLU A 145 0.28 -0.97 16.27
N GLN A 146 0.99 -0.35 15.33
CA GLN A 146 1.65 -1.05 14.22
C GLN A 146 3.13 -0.71 14.19
N PRO A 147 4.03 -1.72 14.17
CA PRO A 147 5.45 -1.46 13.97
C PRO A 147 5.63 -0.67 12.67
N ASN A 148 6.46 0.38 12.73
CA ASN A 148 6.75 1.19 11.56
C ASN A 148 7.25 0.27 10.42
N PRO A 149 6.90 0.58 9.17
CA PRO A 149 7.37 -0.20 8.04
C PRO A 149 8.89 -0.15 7.97
N HIS A 150 9.49 -1.28 7.59
CA HIS A 150 10.95 -1.39 7.46
C HIS A 150 11.49 -0.45 6.38
N ARG A 151 10.75 -0.26 5.28
CA ARG A 151 11.08 0.68 4.20
C ARG A 151 9.84 1.32 3.61
N THR A 152 9.94 2.58 3.23
CA THR A 152 8.85 3.32 2.62
C THR A 152 9.34 4.27 1.53
N ALA A 153 8.58 4.40 0.44
CA ALA A 153 8.69 5.48 -0.53
C ALA A 153 7.31 6.09 -0.81
N VAL A 154 7.22 7.42 -0.89
CA VAL A 154 5.93 8.14 -1.01
C VAL A 154 5.92 9.06 -2.23
N TRP A 155 4.79 9.08 -2.96
CA TRP A 155 4.52 10.02 -4.04
C TRP A 155 3.24 10.81 -3.76
N ARG A 156 3.32 12.13 -3.98
CA ARG A 156 2.17 13.04 -3.96
C ARG A 156 2.10 13.77 -5.28
N PHE A 157 0.91 13.79 -5.86
CA PHE A 157 0.63 14.51 -7.10
C PHE A 157 -0.09 15.82 -6.80
N ARG A 158 0.15 16.85 -7.62
CA ARG A 158 -0.48 18.17 -7.44
C ARG A 158 -1.94 18.22 -7.89
N THR A 159 -2.40 17.20 -8.61
CA THR A 159 -3.78 17.10 -9.09
C THR A 159 -4.73 17.00 -7.90
N PRO A 160 -5.71 17.92 -7.76
CA PRO A 160 -6.70 17.86 -6.69
C PRO A 160 -7.42 16.51 -6.69
N GLY A 161 -7.56 15.89 -5.51
CA GLY A 161 -8.22 14.60 -5.36
C GLY A 161 -7.38 13.38 -5.79
N ALA A 162 -6.15 13.57 -6.27
CA ALA A 162 -5.26 12.45 -6.58
C ALA A 162 -4.83 11.70 -5.31
N PRO A 163 -4.70 10.36 -5.38
CA PRO A 163 -4.18 9.58 -4.27
C PRO A 163 -2.75 9.98 -3.88
N VAL A 164 -2.44 9.79 -2.61
CA VAL A 164 -1.04 9.68 -2.16
C VAL A 164 -0.63 8.23 -2.28
N PHE A 165 0.41 7.94 -3.07
CA PHE A 165 0.91 6.58 -3.25
C PHE A 165 2.06 6.30 -2.27
N GLU A 166 2.03 5.13 -1.64
CA GLU A 166 3.06 4.65 -0.74
C GLU A 166 3.50 3.25 -1.19
N LEU A 167 4.78 3.08 -1.50
CA LEU A 167 5.41 1.77 -1.60
C LEU A 167 5.97 1.43 -0.22
N ARG A 168 5.45 0.36 0.39
CA ARG A 168 5.80 -0.03 1.76
C ARG A 168 6.36 -1.43 1.80
N SER A 169 7.42 -1.63 2.58
CA SER A 169 7.95 -2.94 2.95
C SER A 169 7.78 -3.15 4.46
N ASP A 170 7.03 -4.18 4.83
CA ASP A 170 6.89 -4.65 6.19
C ASP A 170 7.82 -5.87 6.38
N LEU A 171 8.50 -5.96 7.52
CA LEU A 171 9.40 -7.06 7.86
C LEU A 171 9.25 -7.45 9.34
N GLY A 172 8.70 -8.63 9.60
CA GLY A 172 8.59 -9.21 10.93
C GLY A 172 9.66 -10.26 11.17
N LEU A 173 10.56 -10.03 12.12
CA LEU A 173 11.66 -10.96 12.49
C LEU A 173 11.63 -11.42 13.96
N GLY A 174 10.76 -10.84 14.78
CA GLY A 174 10.82 -10.97 16.25
C GLY A 174 11.95 -10.11 16.82
N SER A 175 12.47 -10.47 17.99
CA SER A 175 13.62 -9.79 18.60
C SER A 175 14.90 -10.62 18.46
N GLN A 176 16.06 -10.02 18.72
CA GLN A 176 17.32 -10.76 18.75
C GLN A 176 17.31 -11.89 19.80
N THR A 177 16.60 -11.70 20.91
CA THR A 177 16.51 -12.67 22.01
C THR A 177 15.38 -13.69 21.85
N ALA A 178 14.43 -13.45 20.93
CA ALA A 178 13.34 -14.34 20.59
C ALA A 178 13.02 -14.21 19.09
N PRO A 179 13.90 -14.74 18.21
CA PRO A 179 13.69 -14.67 16.78
C PRO A 179 12.49 -15.54 16.39
N VAL A 180 11.70 -15.05 15.43
CA VAL A 180 10.64 -15.83 14.79
C VAL A 180 10.94 -15.97 13.29
N PRO A 181 10.37 -16.98 12.62
CA PRO A 181 10.49 -17.08 11.18
C PRO A 181 9.99 -15.80 10.51
N ALA A 182 10.83 -15.23 9.65
CA ALA A 182 10.58 -13.97 8.96
C ALA A 182 9.25 -13.98 8.18
N ASP A 183 8.52 -12.88 8.25
CA ASP A 183 7.40 -12.57 7.36
C ASP A 183 7.65 -11.20 6.73
N ALA A 184 7.73 -11.16 5.41
CA ALA A 184 8.02 -9.95 4.67
C ALA A 184 6.94 -9.69 3.62
N ARG A 185 6.47 -8.45 3.53
CA ARG A 185 5.42 -8.02 2.60
C ARG A 185 5.80 -6.70 1.97
N ILE A 186 5.60 -6.59 0.66
CA ILE A 186 5.72 -5.34 -0.09
C ILE A 186 4.36 -5.02 -0.70
N ALA A 187 3.85 -3.83 -0.39
CA ALA A 187 2.56 -3.35 -0.87
C ALA A 187 2.69 -1.97 -1.51
N LEU A 188 1.88 -1.74 -2.56
CA LEU A 188 1.56 -0.41 -3.04
C LEU A 188 0.23 0.00 -2.40
N ILE A 189 0.20 1.18 -1.79
CA ILE A 189 -0.94 1.68 -1.04
C ILE A 189 -1.34 3.04 -1.60
N CYS A 190 -2.60 3.18 -2.00
CA CYS A 190 -3.20 4.44 -2.39
C CYS A 190 -3.99 4.97 -1.20
N HIS A 191 -3.56 6.08 -0.62
CA HIS A 191 -4.28 6.74 0.48
C HIS A 191 -5.23 7.77 -0.09
N SER A 192 -6.39 7.90 0.56
CA SER A 192 -7.26 9.03 0.25
C SER A 192 -6.50 10.33 0.53
N PRO A 193 -6.65 11.34 -0.32
CA PRO A 193 -6.15 12.67 -0.04
C PRO A 193 -7.02 13.24 1.08
N ARG A 194 -6.77 12.86 2.34
CA ARG A 194 -7.27 13.65 3.46
C ARG A 194 -6.71 15.06 3.29
N GLU A 195 -7.55 16.08 3.52
CA GLU A 195 -7.11 17.46 3.71
C GLU A 195 -6.15 17.48 4.91
N GLN A 196 -4.87 17.21 4.68
CA GLN A 196 -3.85 17.80 5.53
C GLN A 196 -3.83 19.28 5.15
N PRO A 197 -3.94 20.22 6.11
CA PRO A 197 -3.80 21.63 5.78
C PRO A 197 -2.47 21.78 5.06
N MET A 198 -2.53 22.30 3.83
CA MET A 198 -1.35 22.83 3.16
C MET A 198 -0.62 23.69 4.19
N PRO A 199 0.71 23.56 4.37
CA PRO A 199 1.44 24.63 5.03
C PRO A 199 1.04 25.90 4.27
N GLY A 200 0.36 26.82 4.98
CA GLY A 200 -0.02 28.09 4.43
C GLY A 200 1.21 28.75 3.83
N PRO A 201 1.08 29.60 2.80
CA PRO A 201 2.23 30.35 2.31
C PRO A 201 2.88 31.02 3.52
N ASP A 202 4.15 30.73 3.78
CA ASP A 202 4.97 31.51 4.70
C ASP A 202 4.90 32.94 4.19
N ARG A 203 4.00 33.71 4.80
CA ARG A 203 3.96 35.15 4.66
C ARG A 203 5.19 35.63 5.39
N HIS A 204 6.21 35.98 4.61
CA HIS A 204 7.22 36.93 5.04
C HIS A 204 6.53 38.08 5.80
N ALA A 205 6.95 38.25 7.05
CA ALA A 205 6.89 39.51 7.78
C ALA A 205 8.22 39.63 8.55
#